data_AF-A0A920QM68-F1
#
_entry.id   AF-A0A920QM68-F1
#
_cell.length_a   1.000
_cell.length_b   1.000
_cell.length_c   1.000
_cell.angle_alpha   90.00
_cell.angle_beta   90.00
_cell.angle_gamma   90.00
#
_symmetry.space_group_name_H-M   'P 1'
#
loop_
_entity.id
_entity.type
_entity.pdbx_description
1 polymer ?
#
loop_
_entity_poly.entity_id
_entity_poly.type
_entity_poly.pdbx_seq_one_letter_code
_entity_poly.pdbx_strand_id
1 'polypeptide(L)'
;MPFSAAGSLLKATDAIAKTPKKGGSVRMASNLHGPDDQMDPIVMTSNIDYTRAHAAYNGLVQMRDNMVVSPELAEEFSPNSNATEWTF
;
A
#
# COMPACT_ATOMS: atom_id res chain seq x y z
N MET A 1 27.92 10.21 14.95
CA MET A 1 27.59 11.31 14.03
C MET A 1 26.09 11.57 14.14
N PRO A 2 25.62 12.72 14.68
CA PRO A 2 24.20 13.00 14.74
C PRO A 2 23.72 13.49 13.38
N PHE A 3 22.73 12.82 12.80
CA PHE A 3 22.05 13.28 11.59
C PHE A 3 20.96 14.28 11.99
N SER A 4 21.03 15.51 11.47
CA SER A 4 19.95 16.50 11.60
C SER A 4 18.84 16.16 10.59
N ALA A 5 17.72 15.62 11.07
CA ALA A 5 16.60 15.13 10.26
C ALA A 5 15.76 16.24 9.59
N ALA A 6 15.99 17.51 9.93
CA ALA A 6 15.13 18.62 9.52
C ALA A 6 15.19 18.92 8.00
N GLY A 7 16.35 18.71 7.34
CA GLY A 7 16.53 19.05 5.93
C GLY A 7 15.97 18.02 4.93
N SER A 8 15.71 16.80 5.38
CA SER A 8 15.29 15.69 4.51
C SER A 8 13.76 15.53 4.41
N LEU A 9 13.01 16.24 5.26
CA LEU A 9 11.53 16.21 5.28
C LEU A 9 10.88 16.88 4.06
N LEU A 10 11.62 17.70 3.31
CA LEU A 10 11.09 18.53 2.23
C LEU A 10 11.33 17.98 0.81
N LYS A 11 12.01 16.85 0.69
CA LYS A 11 12.22 16.18 -0.60
C LYS A 11 11.71 14.75 -0.48
N ALA A 12 10.54 14.50 -1.07
CA ALA A 12 10.09 13.15 -1.40
C ALA A 12 11.00 12.58 -2.51
N THR A 13 12.25 12.30 -2.18
CA THR A 13 13.25 11.78 -3.12
C THR A 13 13.93 10.57 -2.52
N ASP A 14 14.15 9.57 -3.37
CA ASP A 14 14.97 8.36 -3.22
C ASP A 14 15.04 7.76 -1.82
N ALA A 15 14.58 6.51 -1.69
CA ALA A 15 14.77 5.71 -0.49
C ALA A 15 16.25 5.74 -0.06
N ILE A 16 16.51 6.17 1.19
CA ILE A 16 17.85 6.28 1.77
C ILE A 16 18.59 4.93 1.74
N ALA A 17 17.83 3.82 1.80
CA ALA A 17 18.33 2.47 1.60
C ALA A 17 17.82 1.91 0.25
N LYS A 18 18.65 2.01 -0.80
CA LYS A 18 18.30 1.52 -2.15
C LYS A 18 18.35 0.00 -2.31
N THR A 19 19.07 -0.71 -1.44
CA THR A 19 19.17 -2.18 -1.48
C THR A 19 18.29 -2.80 -0.41
N PRO A 20 17.22 -3.53 -0.78
CA PRO A 20 16.34 -4.17 0.20
C PRO A 20 17.09 -5.26 0.96
N LYS A 21 16.84 -5.34 2.28
CA LYS A 21 17.32 -6.42 3.15
C LYS A 21 16.12 -7.10 3.77
N LYS A 22 16.07 -8.43 3.70
CA LYS A 22 15.02 -9.23 4.34
C LYS A 22 15.26 -9.31 5.85
N GLY A 23 14.17 -9.33 6.62
CA GLY A 23 14.18 -9.47 8.08
C GLY A 23 14.08 -8.13 8.83
N GLY A 24 13.99 -8.23 10.17
CA GLY A 24 13.76 -7.09 11.07
C GLY A 24 12.31 -6.95 11.51
N SER A 25 11.99 -5.82 12.14
CA SER A 25 10.62 -5.46 12.53
C SER A 25 10.31 -4.04 12.08
N VAL A 26 9.11 -3.85 11.53
CA VAL A 26 8.57 -2.52 11.21
C VAL A 26 7.65 -2.12 12.36
N ARG A 27 7.91 -0.94 12.95
CA ARG A 27 7.02 -0.31 13.92
C ARG A 27 6.36 0.88 13.23
N MET A 28 5.04 0.85 13.15
CA MET A 28 4.26 1.87 12.47
C MET A 28 3.16 2.37 13.40
N ALA A 29 2.84 3.67 13.29
CA ALA A 29 1.69 4.29 13.93
C ALA A 29 0.88 5.01 12.85
N SER A 30 -0.45 4.87 12.92
CA SER A 30 -1.40 5.61 12.10
C SER A 30 -1.93 6.80 12.89
N ASN A 31 -2.26 7.89 12.20
CA ASN A 31 -2.92 9.05 12.80
C ASN A 31 -4.40 8.78 13.16
N LEU A 32 -4.98 7.71 12.62
CA LEU A 32 -6.34 7.24 12.90
C LEU A 32 -6.28 5.76 13.28
N HIS A 33 -6.70 5.42 14.50
CA HIS A 33 -6.86 4.05 15.00
C HIS A 33 -7.82 4.03 16.21
N GLY A 34 -8.51 2.91 16.46
CA GLY A 34 -9.42 2.75 17.60
C GLY A 34 -9.90 1.32 17.84
N PRO A 35 -10.77 1.09 18.84
CA PRO A 35 -11.35 -0.23 19.11
C PRO A 35 -12.15 -0.82 17.94
N ASP A 36 -12.65 0.04 17.05
CA ASP A 36 -13.43 -0.34 15.88
C ASP A 36 -12.55 -0.68 14.65
N ASP A 37 -11.22 -0.64 14.75
CA ASP A 37 -10.31 -1.10 13.68
C ASP A 37 -10.70 -2.55 13.27
N GLN A 38 -10.81 -2.80 11.96
CA GLN A 38 -11.29 -4.07 11.43
C GLN A 38 -10.18 -4.86 10.72
N MET A 39 -10.24 -6.19 10.83
CA MET A 39 -9.45 -7.12 10.02
C MET A 39 -10.29 -7.90 9.02
N ASP A 40 -11.63 -7.76 9.08
CA ASP A 40 -12.53 -8.31 8.06
C ASP A 40 -12.54 -7.37 6.84
N PRO A 41 -12.05 -7.82 5.67
CA PRO A 41 -11.99 -6.98 4.46
C PRO A 41 -13.31 -6.35 4.04
N ILE A 42 -14.46 -6.92 4.42
CA ILE A 42 -15.79 -6.43 4.01
C ILE A 42 -16.16 -5.12 4.74
N VAL A 43 -15.59 -4.87 5.91
CA VAL A 43 -15.95 -3.73 6.78
C VAL A 43 -14.78 -2.81 7.13
N MET A 44 -13.65 -2.93 6.42
CA MET A 44 -12.51 -2.02 6.55
C MET A 44 -12.85 -0.63 6.03
N THR A 45 -12.57 0.41 6.82
CA THR A 45 -12.92 1.79 6.43
C THR A 45 -11.84 2.82 6.76
N SER A 46 -10.83 2.45 7.54
CA SER A 46 -9.76 3.36 7.97
C SER A 46 -8.44 3.12 7.24
N ASN A 47 -7.54 4.11 7.30
CA ASN A 47 -6.19 3.97 6.72
C ASN A 47 -5.40 2.81 7.35
N ILE A 48 -5.56 2.58 8.66
CA ILE A 48 -4.85 1.50 9.35
C ILE A 48 -5.38 0.13 8.90
N ASP A 49 -6.69 0.00 8.67
CA ASP A 49 -7.30 -1.23 8.15
C ASP A 49 -6.73 -1.57 6.77
N TYR A 50 -6.78 -0.61 5.82
CA TYR A 50 -6.27 -0.83 4.46
C TYR A 50 -4.76 -1.11 4.43
N THR A 51 -3.99 -0.50 5.33
CA THR A 51 -2.54 -0.80 5.43
C THR A 51 -2.29 -2.23 5.89
N ARG A 52 -3.05 -2.71 6.88
CA ARG A 52 -2.99 -4.12 7.31
C ARG A 52 -3.49 -5.04 6.20
N ALA A 53 -4.53 -4.65 5.46
CA ALA A 53 -5.09 -5.40 4.36
C ALA A 53 -4.04 -5.65 3.26
N HIS A 54 -3.35 -4.61 2.81
CA HIS A 54 -2.28 -4.74 1.81
C HIS A 54 -1.06 -5.54 2.30
N ALA A 55 -0.90 -5.70 3.61
CA ALA A 55 0.15 -6.55 4.19
C ALA A 55 -0.28 -8.02 4.33
N ALA A 56 -1.58 -8.31 4.37
CA ALA A 56 -2.13 -9.63 4.70
C ALA A 56 -2.87 -10.30 3.53
N TYR A 57 -3.39 -9.53 2.58
CA TYR A 57 -4.24 -9.98 1.49
C TYR A 57 -3.77 -9.41 0.14
N ASN A 58 -4.14 -10.09 -0.93
CA ASN A 58 -3.93 -9.63 -2.31
C ASN A 58 -5.30 -9.43 -2.99
N GLY A 59 -5.41 -8.38 -3.81
CA GLY A 59 -6.55 -8.14 -4.69
C GLY A 59 -6.31 -8.71 -6.10
N LEU A 60 -7.31 -8.59 -6.97
CA LEU A 60 -7.13 -8.93 -8.40
C LEU A 60 -6.13 -7.99 -9.07
N VAL A 61 -6.22 -6.69 -8.74
CA VAL A 61 -5.34 -5.63 -9.22
C VAL A 61 -4.93 -4.72 -8.05
N GLN A 62 -3.79 -4.04 -8.19
CA GLN A 62 -3.29 -3.10 -7.18
C GLN A 62 -2.69 -1.86 -7.85
N MET A 63 -2.87 -0.70 -7.23
CA MET A 63 -2.13 0.51 -7.59
C MET A 63 -0.67 0.40 -7.11
N ARG A 64 0.28 0.57 -8.03
CA ARG A 64 1.72 0.51 -7.73
C ARG A 64 2.25 1.88 -7.29
N ASP A 65 3.52 1.91 -6.89
CA ASP A 65 4.24 3.09 -6.41
C ASP A 65 4.28 4.26 -7.41
N ASN A 66 4.16 3.97 -8.70
CA ASN A 66 4.07 4.92 -9.79
C ASN A 66 2.62 5.41 -10.07
N MET A 67 1.66 5.09 -9.20
CA MET A 67 0.23 5.42 -9.36
C MET A 67 -0.43 4.77 -10.58
N VAL A 68 0.15 3.68 -11.09
CA VAL A 68 -0.44 2.89 -12.19
C VAL A 68 -1.09 1.63 -11.62
N VAL A 69 -2.32 1.36 -12.02
CA VAL A 69 -3.02 0.11 -11.70
C VAL A 69 -2.35 -1.03 -12.46
N SER A 70 -1.94 -2.07 -11.75
CA SER A 70 -1.29 -3.25 -12.33
C SER A 70 -1.96 -4.53 -11.82
N PRO A 71 -1.84 -5.64 -12.56
CA PRO A 71 -2.28 -6.95 -12.06
C PRO A 71 -1.58 -7.31 -10.74
N GLU A 72 -2.29 -8.03 -9.87
CA GLU A 72 -1.76 -8.59 -8.62
C GLU A 72 -2.03 -10.10 -8.55
N LEU A 73 -3.25 -10.54 -8.20
CA LEU A 73 -3.65 -11.94 -8.34
C LEU A 73 -4.12 -12.28 -9.77
N ALA A 74 -4.75 -11.33 -10.45
CA ALA A 74 -5.10 -11.50 -11.86
C ALA A 74 -3.82 -11.52 -12.70
N GLU A 75 -3.80 -12.29 -13.78
CA GLU A 75 -2.68 -12.32 -14.72
C GLU A 75 -2.79 -11.18 -15.75
N GLU A 76 -4.02 -10.83 -16.12
CA GLU A 76 -4.36 -9.72 -17.00
C GLU A 76 -5.69 -9.10 -16.56
N PHE A 77 -6.02 -7.91 -17.07
CA PHE A 77 -7.38 -7.38 -16.92
C PHE A 77 -7.71 -6.48 -18.11
N SER A 78 -8.95 -6.55 -18.58
CA SER A 78 -9.42 -5.72 -19.69
C SER A 78 -10.89 -5.34 -19.55
N PRO A 79 -11.26 -4.09 -19.88
CA PRO A 79 -12.64 -3.69 -20.01
C PRO A 79 -13.19 -4.09 -21.39
N ASN A 80 -14.51 -4.28 -21.49
CA ASN A 80 -15.20 -4.23 -22.77
C ASN A 80 -15.15 -2.80 -23.38
N SER A 81 -15.63 -2.64 -24.62
CA SER A 81 -15.49 -1.38 -25.38
C SER A 81 -16.07 -0.12 -24.72
N ASN A 82 -16.99 -0.27 -23.75
CA ASN A 82 -17.65 0.82 -23.04
C ASN A 82 -17.41 0.77 -21.51
N ALA A 83 -16.48 -0.06 -21.04
CA ALA A 83 -16.06 -0.20 -19.64
C ALA A 83 -17.17 -0.56 -18.63
N THR A 84 -18.20 -1.31 -19.05
CA THR A 84 -19.27 -1.82 -18.17
C THR A 84 -19.01 -3.24 -17.66
N GLU A 85 -18.12 -3.98 -18.31
CA GLU A 85 -17.73 -5.34 -17.95
C GLU A 85 -16.21 -5.43 -17.94
N TRP A 86 -15.68 -6.15 -16.94
CA TRP A 86 -14.25 -6.34 -16.75
C TRP A 86 -13.94 -7.84 -16.67
N THR A 87 -12.97 -8.28 -17.48
CA THR A 87 -12.39 -9.62 -17.40
C THR A 87 -11.05 -9.51 -16.68
N PHE A 88 -10.76 -10.49 -15.81
CA PHE A 88 -9.56 -10.63 -15.00
C PHE A 88 -9.02 -12.05 -15.12
#